data_AF-A0A645HJT5-F1
#
_entry.id   AF-A0A645HJT5-F1
#
_cell.length_a   1.000
_cell.length_b   1.000
_cell.length_c   1.000
_cell.angle_alpha   90.00
_cell.angle_beta   90.00
_cell.angle_gamma   90.00
#
_symmetry.space_group_name_H-M   'P 1'
#
loop_
_entity.id
_entity.type
_entity.pdbx_description
1 polymer ?
#
loop_
_entity_poly.entity_id
_entity_poly.type
_entity_poly.pdbx_seq_one_letter_code
_entity_poly.pdbx_strand_id
1 'polypeptide(L)'
;MNLLVKTCYDGITDAGPAIILMIGIGILYLAVTHPMVKEVLNPFLLAVVPTGRIGYIIFFSLLAPLSLYRGPMNLFGLGSGIAALVIGLGSLSPLAVMGAFLAAERIQGCGDPTNTQNVWTANFAEVEVNTITKKLLPYLWVIAVFGVVLSAVLYF
;
A
#
# COMPACT_ATOMS: atom_id res chain seq x y z
N MET A 1 -29.37 27.04 -3.95
CA MET A 1 -28.22 26.47 -4.69
C MET A 1 -28.76 25.49 -5.73
N ASN A 2 -28.41 25.61 -7.02
CA ASN A 2 -28.83 24.64 -8.04
C ASN A 2 -28.16 23.28 -7.76
N LEU A 3 -28.84 22.17 -8.09
CA LEU A 3 -28.40 20.80 -7.85
C LEU A 3 -26.95 20.56 -8.28
N LEU A 4 -26.54 21.04 -9.46
CA LEU A 4 -25.17 20.92 -9.95
C LEU A 4 -24.14 21.54 -8.99
N VAL A 5 -24.42 22.75 -8.50
CA VAL A 5 -23.52 23.46 -7.58
C VAL A 5 -23.50 22.75 -6.22
N LYS A 6 -24.64 22.21 -5.79
CA LYS A 6 -24.74 21.44 -4.55
C LYS A 6 -23.92 20.14 -4.63
N THR A 7 -24.05 19.37 -5.70
CA THR A 7 -23.30 18.12 -5.89
C THR A 7 -21.79 18.34 -5.95
N CYS A 8 -21.34 19.47 -6.53
CA CYS A 8 -19.93 19.83 -6.51
C CYS A 8 -19.44 20.16 -5.09
N TYR A 9 -20.25 20.87 -4.30
CA TYR A 9 -19.91 21.21 -2.92
C TYR A 9 -19.85 19.94 -2.05
N ASP A 10 -20.89 19.10 -2.12
CA ASP A 10 -20.98 17.83 -1.38
C ASP A 10 -19.78 16.93 -1.72
N GLY A 11 -19.41 16.82 -3.00
CA GLY A 11 -18.25 16.02 -3.43
C GLY A 11 -16.90 16.53 -2.89
N ILE A 12 -16.71 17.85 -2.77
CA ILE A 12 -15.49 18.41 -2.17
C ILE A 12 -15.47 18.12 -0.66
N THR A 13 -16.61 18.27 0.02
CA THR A 13 -16.71 17.98 1.46
C THR A 13 -16.43 16.50 1.74
N ASP A 14 -16.98 15.59 0.95
CA ASP A 14 -16.76 14.14 1.09
C ASP A 14 -15.31 13.73 0.78
N ALA A 15 -14.63 14.44 -0.13
CA ALA A 15 -13.23 14.20 -0.46
C ALA A 15 -12.24 14.77 0.56
N GLY A 16 -12.68 15.70 1.42
CA GLY A 16 -11.83 16.41 2.39
C GLY A 16 -10.93 15.50 3.24
N PRO A 17 -11.47 14.44 3.89
CA PRO A 17 -10.66 13.52 4.69
C PRO A 17 -9.56 12.82 3.88
N ALA A 18 -9.88 12.39 2.65
CA ALA A 18 -8.90 11.74 1.78
C ALA A 18 -7.79 12.72 1.34
N ILE A 19 -8.13 13.97 1.05
CA ILE A 19 -7.15 15.01 0.70
C ILE A 19 -6.19 15.26 1.88
N ILE A 20 -6.72 15.41 3.09
CA ILE A 20 -5.90 15.62 4.31
C ILE A 20 -4.96 14.43 4.55
N LEU A 21 -5.47 13.21 4.38
CA LEU A 21 -4.66 11.99 4.50
C LEU A 21 -3.52 11.98 3.46
N MET A 22 -3.79 12.31 2.20
CA MET A 22 -2.77 12.36 1.14
C MET A 22 -1.70 13.42 1.42
N ILE A 23 -2.08 14.57 1.98
CA ILE A 23 -1.12 15.58 2.44
C ILE A 23 -0.24 15.01 3.55
N GLY A 24 -0.83 14.33 4.55
CA GLY A 24 -0.09 13.68 5.63
C GLY A 24 0.91 12.62 5.14
N ILE A 25 0.50 11.80 4.16
CA ILE A 25 1.39 10.83 3.50
C ILE A 25 2.52 11.54 2.77
N GLY A 26 2.25 12.65 2.08
CA GLY A 26 3.27 13.45 1.40
C GLY A 26 4.32 14.01 2.37
N ILE A 27 3.90 14.51 3.53
CA ILE A 27 4.81 14.97 4.59
C ILE A 27 5.70 13.82 5.08
N LEU A 28 5.11 12.65 5.34
CA LEU A 28 5.84 11.47 5.78
C LEU A 28 6.83 10.97 4.73
N TYR A 29 6.42 10.95 3.46
CA TYR A 29 7.28 10.59 2.33
C TYR A 29 8.51 11.50 2.25
N LEU A 30 8.33 12.81 2.36
CA LEU A 30 9.42 13.78 2.37
C LEU A 30 10.36 13.56 3.57
N ALA A 31 9.82 13.26 4.74
CA ALA A 31 10.62 12.98 5.93
C ALA A 31 11.46 11.69 5.77
N VAL A 32 10.86 10.60 5.28
CA VAL A 32 11.53 9.30 5.10
C VAL A 32 12.58 9.33 3.99
N THR A 33 12.35 10.12 2.94
CA THR A 33 13.29 10.30 1.83
C THR A 33 14.38 11.34 2.10
N HIS A 34 14.34 12.02 3.25
CA HIS A 34 15.35 12.99 3.64
C HIS A 34 16.74 12.34 3.76
N PRO A 35 17.83 12.95 3.26
CA PRO A 35 19.16 12.33 3.23
C PRO A 35 19.63 11.76 4.58
N MET A 36 19.43 12.51 5.66
CA MET A 36 19.81 12.08 7.02
C MET A 36 19.05 10.82 7.49
N VAL A 37 17.77 10.68 7.12
CA VAL A 37 16.96 9.51 7.46
C VAL A 37 17.36 8.32 6.59
N LYS A 38 17.60 8.59 5.30
CA LYS A 38 18.09 7.59 4.35
C LYS A 38 19.42 6.97 4.80
N GLU A 39 20.38 7.78 5.27
CA GLU A 39 21.66 7.27 5.77
C GLU A 39 21.51 6.27 6.93
N VAL A 40 20.57 6.52 7.84
CA VAL A 40 20.27 5.62 8.96
C VAL A 40 19.54 4.37 8.50
N LEU A 41 18.59 4.48 7.56
CA LEU A 41 17.76 3.35 7.13
C LEU A 41 18.45 2.43 6.11
N ASN A 42 19.31 2.96 5.24
CA ASN A 42 20.00 2.20 4.20
C ASN A 42 20.69 0.91 4.69
N PRO A 43 21.51 0.90 5.76
CA PRO A 43 22.18 -0.33 6.21
C PRO A 43 21.18 -1.40 6.67
N PHE A 44 20.08 -1.01 7.32
CA PHE A 44 19.02 -1.94 7.69
C PHE A 44 18.29 -2.50 6.48
N LEU A 45 17.96 -1.63 5.51
CA LEU A 45 17.29 -2.07 4.29
C LEU A 45 18.18 -2.97 3.44
N LEU A 46 19.49 -2.71 3.34
CA LEU A 46 20.42 -3.59 2.64
C LEU A 46 20.51 -4.99 3.29
N ALA A 47 20.39 -5.07 4.61
CA ALA A 47 20.42 -6.35 5.32
C ALA A 47 19.13 -7.17 5.12
N VAL A 48 18.01 -6.51 4.84
CA VAL A 48 16.67 -7.12 4.84
C VAL A 48 16.10 -7.29 3.42
N VAL A 49 16.44 -6.40 2.49
CA VAL A 49 15.95 -6.47 1.10
C VAL A 49 16.59 -7.66 0.39
N PRO A 50 15.79 -8.57 -0.17
CA PRO A 50 16.30 -9.76 -0.83
C PRO A 50 16.99 -9.42 -2.16
N THR A 51 18.08 -10.14 -2.47
CA THR A 51 18.84 -9.99 -3.72
C THR A 51 18.55 -11.08 -4.76
N GLY A 52 17.87 -12.16 -4.36
CA GLY A 52 17.52 -13.28 -5.23
C GLY A 52 16.01 -13.40 -5.48
N ARG A 53 15.64 -13.98 -6.63
CA ARG A 53 14.24 -14.12 -7.07
C ARG A 53 13.35 -14.83 -6.05
N ILE A 54 13.84 -15.95 -5.47
CA ILE A 54 13.09 -16.71 -4.46
C ILE A 54 12.93 -15.89 -3.18
N GLY A 55 14.00 -15.21 -2.74
CA GLY A 55 13.97 -14.33 -1.58
C GLY A 55 12.99 -13.18 -1.75
N TYR A 56 12.93 -12.57 -2.94
CA TYR A 56 11.95 -11.56 -3.31
C TYR A 56 10.52 -12.06 -3.18
N ILE A 57 10.22 -13.24 -3.74
CA ILE A 57 8.88 -13.82 -3.68
C ILE A 57 8.48 -14.03 -2.23
N ILE A 58 9.32 -14.66 -1.43
CA ILE A 58 9.03 -14.95 -0.02
C ILE A 58 8.85 -13.67 0.78
N PHE A 59 9.78 -12.72 0.65
CA PHE A 59 9.80 -11.47 1.39
C PHE A 59 8.55 -10.62 1.15
N PHE A 60 8.26 -10.32 -0.12
CA PHE A 60 7.11 -9.47 -0.45
C PHE A 60 5.78 -10.17 -0.24
N SER A 61 5.73 -11.50 -0.41
CA SER A 61 4.54 -12.29 -0.08
C SER A 61 4.22 -12.26 1.42
N LEU A 62 5.21 -12.48 2.28
CA LEU A 62 5.03 -12.47 3.73
C LEU A 62 4.62 -11.10 4.26
N LEU A 63 5.22 -10.04 3.70
CA LEU A 63 4.94 -8.67 4.15
C LEU A 63 3.68 -8.08 3.51
N ALA A 64 3.14 -8.65 2.43
CA ALA A 64 1.97 -8.12 1.72
C ALA A 64 0.79 -7.73 2.64
N PRO A 65 0.39 -8.50 3.67
CA PRO A 65 -0.69 -8.11 4.58
C PRO A 65 -0.46 -6.78 5.31
N LEU A 66 0.79 -6.33 5.44
CA LEU A 66 1.13 -5.03 6.02
C LEU A 66 0.76 -3.84 5.10
N SER A 67 0.10 -4.08 3.97
CA SER A 67 -0.50 -3.01 3.17
C SER A 67 -1.79 -2.45 3.79
N LEU A 68 -2.42 -3.19 4.71
CA LEU A 68 -3.61 -2.76 5.44
C LEU A 68 -3.33 -1.52 6.29
N TYR A 69 -4.37 -0.70 6.50
CA TYR A 69 -4.33 0.56 7.23
C TYR A 69 -3.26 1.53 6.71
N ARG A 70 -3.03 1.56 5.39
CA ARG A 70 -2.00 2.44 4.79
C ARG A 70 -0.58 2.14 5.30
N GLY A 71 -0.34 0.89 5.73
CA GLY A 71 0.90 0.39 6.31
C GLY A 71 2.08 0.31 5.32
N PRO A 72 3.21 -0.30 5.75
CA PRO A 72 4.51 -0.16 5.08
C PRO A 72 4.59 -0.80 3.69
N MET A 73 3.66 -1.69 3.37
CA MET A 73 3.57 -2.29 2.03
C MET A 73 2.53 -1.61 1.14
N ASN A 74 1.99 -0.47 1.57
CA ASN A 74 0.99 0.28 0.81
C ASN A 74 1.61 1.46 0.07
N LEU A 75 1.52 1.43 -1.27
CA LEU A 75 2.03 2.51 -2.11
C LEU A 75 1.31 3.85 -1.85
N PHE A 76 0.03 3.82 -1.47
CA PHE A 76 -0.76 5.00 -1.13
C PHE A 76 -0.73 5.28 0.38
N GLY A 77 0.39 5.00 1.02
CA GLY A 77 0.66 5.15 2.46
C GLY A 77 2.17 5.33 2.69
N LEU A 78 2.69 4.86 3.83
CA LEU A 78 4.15 4.96 4.07
C LEU A 78 4.99 4.08 3.13
N GLY A 79 4.36 3.10 2.47
CA GLY A 79 5.04 2.24 1.52
C GLY A 79 5.58 2.97 0.30
N SER A 80 5.05 4.14 -0.06
CA SER A 80 5.67 5.01 -1.08
C SER A 80 7.11 5.40 -0.74
N GLY A 81 7.36 5.79 0.51
CA GLY A 81 8.69 6.15 1.00
C GLY A 81 9.62 4.95 1.05
N ILE A 82 9.11 3.80 1.53
CA ILE A 82 9.88 2.56 1.56
C ILE A 82 10.24 2.09 0.15
N ALA A 83 9.29 2.11 -0.79
CA ALA A 83 9.55 1.76 -2.18
C ALA A 83 10.61 2.68 -2.80
N ALA A 84 10.54 3.99 -2.56
CA ALA A 84 11.55 4.95 -3.03
C ALA A 84 12.94 4.66 -2.42
N LEU A 85 13.01 4.29 -1.13
CA LEU A 85 14.26 3.89 -0.50
C LEU A 85 14.82 2.60 -1.12
N VAL A 86 14.01 1.56 -1.29
CA VAL A 86 14.43 0.27 -1.89
C VAL A 86 14.90 0.47 -3.33
N ILE A 87 14.19 1.26 -4.13
CA ILE A 87 14.62 1.63 -5.49
C ILE A 87 15.96 2.38 -5.44
N GLY A 88 16.11 3.29 -4.49
CA GLY A 88 17.33 4.07 -4.28
C GLY A 88 18.54 3.27 -3.79
N LEU A 89 18.37 2.01 -3.36
CA LEU A 89 19.47 1.10 -3.04
C LEU A 89 20.06 0.43 -4.30
N GLY A 90 19.28 0.34 -5.38
CA GLY A 90 19.70 -0.29 -6.63
C GLY A 90 19.83 -1.83 -6.57
N SER A 91 19.45 -2.47 -5.46
CA SER A 91 19.49 -3.93 -5.31
C SER A 91 18.41 -4.66 -6.11
N LEU A 92 17.32 -3.97 -6.43
CA LEU A 92 16.18 -4.48 -7.20
C LEU A 92 15.83 -3.52 -8.33
N SER A 93 15.32 -4.05 -9.44
CA SER A 93 14.81 -3.22 -10.52
C SER A 93 13.61 -2.39 -10.03
N PRO A 94 13.47 -1.12 -10.46
CA PRO A 94 12.32 -0.31 -10.06
C PRO A 94 10.98 -0.97 -10.44
N LEU A 95 10.95 -1.69 -11.56
CA LEU A 95 9.78 -2.45 -12.00
C LEU A 95 9.44 -3.60 -11.06
N ALA A 96 10.43 -4.35 -10.57
CA ALA A 96 10.21 -5.41 -9.59
C ALA A 96 9.71 -4.84 -8.26
N VAL A 97 10.27 -3.72 -7.78
CA VAL A 97 9.79 -3.09 -6.53
C VAL A 97 8.34 -2.64 -6.70
N MET A 98 8.04 -1.89 -7.76
CA MET A 98 6.69 -1.40 -8.01
C MET A 98 5.68 -2.55 -8.22
N GLY A 99 6.08 -3.60 -8.93
CA GLY A 99 5.24 -4.79 -9.12
C GLY A 99 4.89 -5.49 -7.81
N ALA A 100 5.85 -5.60 -6.87
CA ALA A 100 5.56 -6.14 -5.53
C ALA A 100 4.61 -5.26 -4.73
N PHE A 101 4.82 -3.94 -4.73
CA PHE A 101 3.96 -3.01 -3.99
C PHE A 101 2.54 -2.94 -4.57
N LEU A 102 2.38 -2.99 -5.90
CA LEU A 102 1.07 -3.06 -6.56
C LEU A 102 0.37 -4.41 -6.34
N ALA A 103 1.14 -5.49 -6.19
CA ALA A 103 0.60 -6.79 -5.81
C ALA A 103 0.07 -6.77 -4.36
N ALA A 104 0.84 -6.22 -3.41
CA ALA A 104 0.40 -6.03 -2.03
C ALA A 104 -0.82 -5.10 -1.94
N GLU A 105 -0.90 -4.08 -2.80
CA GLU A 105 -2.04 -3.17 -2.89
C GLU A 105 -3.37 -3.88 -3.16
N ARG A 106 -3.38 -5.09 -3.76
CA ARG A 106 -4.61 -5.87 -3.95
C ARG A 106 -5.29 -6.22 -2.62
N ILE A 107 -4.50 -6.43 -1.57
CA ILE A 107 -5.02 -6.63 -0.20
C ILE A 107 -5.65 -5.34 0.31
N GLN A 108 -4.97 -4.20 0.13
CA GLN A 108 -5.52 -2.93 0.59
C GLN A 108 -6.79 -2.53 -0.17
N GLY A 109 -6.75 -2.51 -1.51
CA GLY A 109 -7.83 -1.97 -2.33
C GLY A 109 -9.18 -2.65 -2.09
N CYS A 110 -9.15 -3.96 -1.80
CA CYS A 110 -10.36 -4.74 -1.56
C CYS A 110 -10.64 -5.01 -0.07
N GLY A 111 -9.61 -5.17 0.76
CA GLY A 111 -9.75 -5.68 2.12
C GLY A 111 -9.61 -4.65 3.24
N ASP A 112 -9.07 -3.46 2.96
CA ASP A 112 -8.74 -2.50 4.01
C ASP A 112 -9.98 -1.89 4.66
N PRO A 113 -10.11 -1.92 6.00
CA PRO A 113 -11.25 -1.36 6.71
C PRO A 113 -11.30 0.16 6.69
N THR A 114 -10.21 0.84 6.31
CA THR A 114 -10.18 2.31 6.12
C THR A 114 -10.79 2.74 4.80
N ASN A 115 -11.09 1.80 3.89
CA ASN A 115 -11.70 2.11 2.60
C ASN A 115 -13.21 2.28 2.72
N THR A 116 -13.72 3.42 2.22
CA THR A 116 -15.12 3.82 2.36
C THR A 116 -16.11 2.77 1.85
N GLN A 117 -15.81 2.10 0.73
CA GLN A 117 -16.65 1.04 0.18
C GLN A 117 -16.82 -0.15 1.14
N ASN A 118 -15.79 -0.47 1.93
CA ASN A 118 -15.85 -1.55 2.90
C ASN A 118 -16.68 -1.15 4.12
N VAL A 119 -16.58 0.11 4.56
CA VAL A 119 -17.44 0.65 5.62
C VAL A 119 -18.91 0.65 5.20
N TRP A 120 -19.22 1.08 3.97
CA TRP A 120 -20.59 1.04 3.45
C TRP A 120 -21.14 -0.39 3.35
N THR A 121 -20.33 -1.32 2.85
CA THR A 121 -20.72 -2.74 2.76
C THR A 121 -20.95 -3.33 4.14
N ALA A 122 -20.09 -3.02 5.11
CA ALA A 122 -20.22 -3.45 6.51
C ALA A 122 -21.50 -2.91 7.16
N ASN A 123 -21.79 -1.62 6.96
CA ASN A 123 -23.01 -0.98 7.46
C ASN A 123 -24.27 -1.60 6.84
N PHE A 124 -24.27 -1.86 5.53
CA PHE A 124 -25.39 -2.50 4.84
C PHE A 124 -25.63 -3.94 5.32
N ALA A 125 -24.55 -4.69 5.57
CA ALA A 125 -24.61 -6.07 6.05
C ALA A 125 -24.74 -6.18 7.58
N GLU A 126 -24.82 -5.06 8.30
CA GLU A 126 -24.91 -4.99 9.77
C GLU A 126 -23.79 -5.77 10.49
N VAL A 127 -22.57 -5.72 9.95
CA VAL A 127 -21.38 -6.36 10.53
C VAL A 127 -20.27 -5.35 10.79
N GLU A 128 -19.33 -5.71 11.67
CA GLU A 128 -18.11 -4.92 11.85
C GLU A 128 -17.24 -4.98 10.58
N VAL A 129 -16.69 -3.84 10.15
CA VAL A 129 -15.83 -3.75 8.95
C VAL A 129 -14.63 -4.71 9.00
N ASN A 130 -14.02 -4.89 10.18
CA ASN A 130 -12.89 -5.81 10.35
C ASN A 130 -13.30 -7.27 10.14
N THR A 131 -14.58 -7.62 10.30
CA THR A 131 -15.08 -8.97 9.99
C THR A 131 -15.00 -9.23 8.49
N ILE A 132 -15.30 -8.24 7.65
CA ILE A 132 -15.15 -8.33 6.19
C ILE A 132 -13.67 -8.48 5.83
N THR A 133 -12.81 -7.62 6.39
CA THR A 133 -11.35 -7.69 6.16
C THR A 133 -10.78 -9.06 6.49
N LYS A 134 -11.09 -9.61 7.68
CA LYS A 134 -10.60 -10.92 8.10
C LYS A 134 -11.07 -12.06 7.18
N LYS A 135 -12.30 -11.98 6.68
CA LYS A 135 -12.84 -12.98 5.73
C LYS A 135 -12.17 -12.89 4.36
N LEU A 136 -11.88 -11.68 3.88
CA LEU A 136 -11.27 -11.47 2.57
C LEU A 136 -9.75 -11.71 2.57
N LEU A 137 -9.09 -11.47 3.70
CA LEU A 137 -7.63 -11.45 3.79
C LEU A 137 -6.95 -12.71 3.21
N PRO A 138 -7.37 -13.95 3.51
CA PRO A 138 -6.72 -15.14 2.94
C PRO A 138 -6.79 -15.17 1.40
N TYR A 139 -7.92 -14.78 0.82
CA TYR A 139 -8.10 -14.78 -0.64
C TYR A 139 -7.28 -13.68 -1.30
N LEU A 140 -7.32 -12.47 -0.73
CA LEU A 140 -6.55 -11.34 -1.23
C LEU A 140 -5.05 -11.58 -1.08
N TRP A 141 -4.64 -12.29 -0.03
CA TRP A 141 -3.25 -12.66 0.17
C TRP A 141 -2.77 -13.63 -0.91
N VAL A 142 -3.55 -14.66 -1.27
CA VAL A 142 -3.23 -15.55 -2.39
C VAL A 142 -3.10 -14.78 -3.70
N ILE A 143 -3.99 -13.81 -3.96
CA ILE A 143 -3.92 -12.95 -5.15
C ILE A 143 -2.66 -12.08 -5.13
N ALA A 144 -2.31 -11.52 -3.98
CA ALA A 144 -1.09 -10.73 -3.83
C ALA A 144 0.17 -11.59 -4.06
N VAL A 145 0.21 -12.81 -3.52
CA VAL A 145 1.31 -13.76 -3.77
C VAL A 145 1.44 -14.04 -5.26
N PHE A 146 0.33 -14.29 -5.96
CA PHE A 146 0.36 -14.50 -7.41
C PHE A 146 0.91 -13.26 -8.15
N GLY A 147 0.50 -12.05 -7.76
CA GLY A 147 1.02 -10.81 -8.31
C GLY A 147 2.52 -10.63 -8.07
N VAL A 148 3.02 -10.97 -6.87
CA VAL A 148 4.44 -10.95 -6.53
C VAL A 148 5.22 -11.96 -7.37
N VAL A 149 4.70 -13.19 -7.55
CA VAL A 149 5.33 -14.21 -8.40
C VAL A 149 5.41 -13.75 -9.86
N LEU A 150 4.32 -13.18 -10.38
CA LEU A 150 4.31 -12.64 -11.75
C LEU A 150 5.34 -11.51 -11.91
N SER A 151 5.40 -10.60 -10.95
CA SER A 151 6.40 -9.52 -10.92
C SER A 151 7.84 -10.09 -10.90
N ALA A 152 8.08 -11.14 -10.10
CA ALA A 152 9.36 -11.82 -10.03
C ALA A 152 9.76 -12.54 -11.33
N VAL A 153 8.79 -13.01 -12.11
CA VAL A 153 9.07 -13.68 -13.40
C VAL A 153 9.36 -12.65 -14.50
N LEU A 154 8.67 -11.52 -14.49
CA LEU A 154 8.76 -10.51 -15.56
C LEU A 154 9.89 -9.51 -15.35
N TYR A 155 10.22 -9.15 -14.12
CA TYR A 155 11.04 -7.97 -13.82
C TYR A 155 12.27 -8.23 -12.94
N PHE A 156 12.50 -9.50 -12.56
CA PHE A 156 13.64 -9.95 -11.74
C PHE A 156 14.54 -10.87 -12.56
#